data_AF-N9LDQ9-F1
#
_entry.id   AF-N9LDQ9-F1
#
_cell.length_a   1.000
_cell.length_b   1.000
_cell.length_c   1.000
_cell.angle_alpha   90.00
_cell.angle_beta   90.00
_cell.angle_gamma   90.00
#
_symmetry.space_group_name_H-M   'P 1'
#
loop_
_entity.id
_entity.type
_entity.pdbx_description
1 polymer ?
#
loop_
_entity_poly.entity_id
_entity_poly.type
_entity_poly.pdbx_seq_one_letter_code
_entity_poly.pdbx_strand_id
1 'polypeptide(L)'
;MKIFYRELMQKFKNRKKRKFNQMPDYLLIILGVPFFLCASYWGVVLGDVVPDFVRAINNQGYMDIFSISISVILLALAAELWFFSAIAVRCHTILYERWFK
;
A
#
# COMPACT_ATOMS: atom_id res chain seq x y z
N MET A 1 34.61 -7.83 -10.18
CA MET A 1 33.22 -7.94 -9.65
C MET A 1 32.84 -6.81 -8.68
N LYS A 2 33.62 -6.49 -7.63
CA LYS A 2 33.30 -5.41 -6.66
C LYS A 2 33.21 -3.98 -7.24
N ILE A 3 33.95 -3.68 -8.30
CA ILE A 3 33.98 -2.34 -8.93
C ILE A 3 32.65 -2.03 -9.64
N PHE A 4 32.10 -3.00 -10.38
CA PHE A 4 30.82 -2.87 -11.07
C PHE A 4 29.64 -2.60 -10.11
N TYR A 5 29.59 -3.29 -8.97
CA TYR A 5 28.57 -3.03 -7.94
C TYR A 5 28.69 -1.63 -7.33
N ARG A 6 29.91 -1.12 -7.14
CA ARG A 6 30.12 0.26 -6.65
C ARG A 6 29.65 1.31 -7.66
N GLU A 7 29.95 1.11 -8.94
CA GLU A 7 29.52 2.02 -10.00
C GLU A 7 28.00 2.01 -10.16
N LEU A 8 27.35 0.85 -10.12
CA LEU A 8 25.89 0.73 -10.13
C LEU A 8 25.27 1.44 -8.91
N MET A 9 25.83 1.22 -7.71
CA MET A 9 25.36 1.85 -6.48
C MET A 9 25.50 3.38 -6.52
N GLN A 10 26.62 3.91 -7.03
CA GLN A 10 26.79 5.36 -7.22
C GLN A 10 25.81 5.92 -8.26
N LYS A 11 25.58 5.19 -9.36
CA LYS A 11 24.63 5.59 -10.40
C LYS A 11 23.19 5.63 -9.89
N PHE A 12 22.82 4.74 -8.97
CA PHE A 12 21.53 4.74 -8.27
C PHE A 12 21.44 5.84 -7.20
N LYS A 13 22.49 6.03 -6.39
CA LYS A 13 22.53 7.04 -5.31
C LYS A 13 22.44 8.47 -5.84
N ASN A 14 22.98 8.73 -7.03
CA ASN A 14 22.92 10.04 -7.70
C ASN A 14 21.67 10.25 -8.58
N ARG A 15 20.74 9.29 -8.66
CA ARG A 15 19.47 9.55 -9.36
C ARG A 15 18.63 10.49 -8.49
N LYS A 16 18.36 11.70 -9.01
CA LYS A 16 17.30 12.56 -8.48
C LYS A 16 16.03 11.71 -8.32
N LYS A 17 15.45 11.69 -7.12
CA LYS A 17 14.17 11.03 -6.87
C LYS A 17 13.16 11.57 -7.87
N ARG A 18 12.81 10.79 -8.88
CA ARG A 18 11.85 11.19 -9.90
C ARG A 18 10.48 11.22 -9.23
N LYS A 19 9.79 12.36 -9.34
CA LYS A 19 8.39 12.44 -8.92
C LYS A 19 7.58 11.48 -9.80
N PHE A 20 6.53 10.86 -9.26
CA PHE A 20 5.64 9.96 -10.01
C PHE A 20 5.16 10.58 -11.33
N ASN A 21 4.92 11.90 -11.35
CA ASN A 21 4.48 12.62 -12.55
C ASN A 21 5.51 12.66 -13.70
N GLN A 22 6.77 12.31 -13.45
CA GLN A 22 7.84 12.27 -14.46
C GLN A 22 8.17 10.85 -14.91
N MET A 23 7.48 9.84 -14.36
CA MET A 23 7.68 8.44 -14.76
C MET A 23 6.93 8.17 -16.08
N PRO A 24 7.49 7.33 -16.98
CA PRO A 24 6.78 6.85 -18.16
C PRO A 24 5.63 5.91 -17.76
N ASP A 25 4.60 5.82 -18.62
CA ASP A 25 3.35 5.13 -18.32
C ASP A 25 3.54 3.65 -17.97
N TYR A 26 4.41 2.95 -18.70
CA TYR A 26 4.68 1.54 -18.42
C TYR A 26 5.22 1.30 -17.00
N LEU A 27 6.02 2.21 -16.45
CA LEU A 27 6.51 2.10 -15.06
C LEU A 27 5.39 2.37 -14.05
N LEU A 28 4.47 3.28 -14.36
CA LEU A 28 3.30 3.54 -13.52
C LEU A 28 2.36 2.34 -13.50
N ILE A 29 2.21 1.62 -14.60
CA ILE A 29 1.41 0.38 -14.67
C ILE A 29 2.10 -0.75 -13.89
N ILE A 30 3.39 -0.99 -14.17
CA ILE A 30 4.19 -2.03 -13.49
C ILE A 30 4.22 -1.82 -11.97
N LEU A 31 4.18 -0.58 -11.50
CA LEU A 31 4.11 -0.27 -10.08
C LEU A 31 2.67 -0.25 -9.56
N GLY A 32 1.73 0.36 -10.28
CA GLY A 32 0.35 0.54 -9.84
C GLY A 32 -0.41 -0.79 -9.68
N VAL A 33 -0.25 -1.72 -10.63
CA VAL A 33 -0.96 -3.01 -10.64
C VAL A 33 -0.64 -3.86 -9.40
N PRO A 34 0.62 -4.17 -9.04
CA PRO A 34 0.89 -4.99 -7.86
C PRO A 34 0.46 -4.29 -6.57
N PHE A 35 0.60 -2.96 -6.46
CA PHE A 35 0.12 -2.22 -5.30
C PHE A 35 -1.41 -2.25 -5.19
N PHE A 36 -2.11 -2.17 -6.32
CA PHE A 36 -3.56 -2.32 -6.37
C PHE A 36 -4.00 -3.73 -5.94
N LEU A 37 -3.28 -4.77 -6.37
CA LEU A 37 -3.57 -6.15 -5.97
C LEU A 37 -3.34 -6.36 -4.46
N CYS A 38 -2.22 -5.87 -3.92
CA CYS A 38 -1.95 -5.94 -2.48
C CYS A 38 -3.00 -5.18 -1.66
N ALA A 39 -3.38 -3.98 -2.10
CA ALA A 39 -4.46 -3.21 -1.49
C ALA A 39 -5.78 -3.99 -1.54
N SER A 40 -6.14 -4.53 -2.70
CA SER A 40 -7.38 -5.27 -2.87
C SER A 40 -7.44 -6.51 -1.97
N TYR A 41 -6.32 -7.25 -1.84
CA TYR A 41 -6.20 -8.38 -0.93
C TYR A 41 -6.46 -7.98 0.53
N TRP A 42 -5.77 -6.97 1.04
CA TRP A 42 -5.98 -6.51 2.41
C TRP A 42 -7.37 -5.91 2.63
N GLY A 43 -7.94 -5.29 1.58
CA GLY A 43 -9.31 -4.79 1.59
C GLY A 43 -10.33 -5.90 1.81
N VAL A 44 -10.16 -7.05 1.16
CA VAL A 44 -11.00 -8.23 1.37
C VAL A 44 -10.79 -8.79 2.78
N VAL A 45 -9.54 -9.03 3.20
CA VAL A 45 -9.25 -9.58 4.53
C VAL A 45 -9.83 -8.74 5.66
N LEU A 46 -9.67 -7.41 5.59
CA LEU A 46 -10.24 -6.51 6.60
C LEU A 46 -11.76 -6.40 6.47
N GLY A 47 -12.28 -6.44 5.24
CA GLY A 47 -13.72 -6.46 4.97
C GLY A 47 -14.44 -7.65 5.60
N ASP A 48 -13.76 -8.80 5.69
CA ASP A 48 -14.30 -10.01 6.32
C ASP A 48 -14.12 -10.00 7.85
N VAL A 49 -12.93 -9.63 8.34
CA VAL A 49 -12.57 -9.79 9.76
C VAL A 49 -13.09 -8.66 10.65
N VAL A 50 -13.04 -7.40 10.19
CA VAL A 50 -13.39 -6.24 11.02
C VAL A 50 -14.86 -6.28 11.46
N PRO A 51 -15.85 -6.60 10.60
CA PRO A 51 -17.25 -6.66 11.02
C PRO A 51 -17.51 -7.67 12.14
N ASP A 52 -16.90 -8.86 12.05
CA ASP A 52 -17.07 -9.90 13.06
C ASP A 52 -16.40 -9.53 14.38
N PHE A 53 -15.22 -8.89 14.32
CA PHE A 53 -14.58 -8.33 15.49
C PHE A 53 -15.44 -7.25 16.19
N VAL A 54 -16.01 -6.32 15.43
CA VAL A 54 -16.90 -5.29 15.96
C VAL A 54 -18.15 -5.90 16.61
N ARG A 55 -18.74 -6.92 15.98
CA ARG A 55 -19.88 -7.66 16.56
C ARG A 55 -19.50 -8.33 17.87
N ALA A 56 -18.32 -8.97 17.94
CA ALA A 56 -17.85 -9.62 19.15
C ALA A 56 -17.66 -8.63 20.31
N ILE A 57 -17.01 -7.48 20.07
CA ILE A 57 -16.85 -6.42 21.08
C ILE A 57 -18.21 -5.90 21.54
N ASN A 58 -19.12 -5.60 20.61
CA ASN A 58 -20.44 -5.08 20.94
C ASN A 58 -21.24 -6.05 21.81
N ASN A 59 -21.11 -7.35 21.56
CA ASN A 59 -21.75 -8.39 22.38
C ASN A 59 -21.11 -8.50 23.78
N GLN A 60 -19.80 -8.30 23.89
CA GLN A 60 -19.10 -8.32 25.18
C GLN A 60 -19.38 -7.05 26.02
N GLY A 61 -19.65 -5.91 25.37
CA GLY A 61 -20.03 -4.65 26.01
C GLY A 61 -18.87 -3.84 26.61
N TYR A 62 -17.64 -4.34 26.54
CA TYR A 62 -16.42 -3.65 26.95
C TYR A 62 -15.21 -4.17 26.17
N MET A 63 -14.12 -3.39 26.13
CA MET A 63 -12.84 -3.82 25.53
C MET A 63 -11.90 -4.37 26.61
N ASP A 64 -11.54 -5.64 26.50
CA ASP A 64 -10.47 -6.24 27.31
C ASP A 64 -9.09 -6.12 26.63
N ILE A 65 -8.05 -6.60 27.32
CA ILE A 65 -6.66 -6.53 26.83
C ILE A 65 -6.51 -7.29 25.49
N PHE A 66 -7.23 -8.39 25.31
CA PHE A 66 -7.22 -9.16 24.06
C PHE A 66 -7.84 -8.35 22.91
N SER A 67 -8.99 -7.72 23.14
CA SER A 67 -9.67 -6.86 22.17
C SER A 67 -8.81 -5.67 21.77
N ILE A 68 -8.11 -5.05 22.73
CA ILE A 68 -7.15 -3.97 22.45
C ILE A 68 -6.01 -4.50 21.56
N SER A 69 -5.45 -5.67 21.89
CA SER A 69 -4.35 -6.27 21.13
C SER A 69 -4.77 -6.58 19.68
N ILE A 70 -5.95 -7.16 19.49
CA ILE A 70 -6.51 -7.43 18.16
C ILE A 70 -6.75 -6.12 17.40
N SER A 71 -7.27 -5.09 18.06
CA SER A 71 -7.48 -3.77 17.45
C SER A 71 -6.19 -3.17 16.91
N VAL A 72 -5.08 -3.29 17.66
CA VAL A 72 -3.77 -2.81 17.21
C VAL A 72 -3.29 -3.56 15.97
N ILE A 73 -3.49 -4.87 15.92
CA ILE A 73 -3.14 -5.69 14.75
C ILE A 73 -3.98 -5.27 13.53
N LEU A 74 -5.31 -5.16 13.71
CA LEU A 74 -6.22 -4.72 12.64
C LEU A 74 -5.87 -3.32 12.14
N LEU A 75 -5.50 -2.41 13.04
CA LEU A 75 -5.06 -1.07 12.68
C LEU A 75 -3.75 -1.08 11.85
N ALA A 76 -2.79 -1.93 12.21
CA ALA A 76 -1.55 -2.08 11.44
C ALA A 76 -1.83 -2.61 10.02
N LEU A 77 -2.69 -3.62 9.90
CA LEU A 77 -3.13 -4.14 8.60
C LEU A 77 -3.90 -3.09 7.79
N ALA A 78 -4.76 -2.31 8.43
CA ALA A 78 -5.47 -1.20 7.79
C ALA A 78 -4.51 -0.11 7.30
N ALA A 79 -3.41 0.15 8.03
CA ALA A 79 -2.37 1.06 7.60
C ALA A 79 -1.62 0.56 6.36
N GLU A 80 -1.36 -0.76 6.27
CA GLU A 80 -0.81 -1.37 5.06
C GLU A 80 -1.76 -1.20 3.86
N LEU A 81 -3.04 -1.56 4.03
CA LEU A 81 -4.08 -1.35 3.03
C LEU A 81 -4.07 0.10 2.54
N TRP A 82 -4.07 1.05 3.47
CA TRP A 82 -4.06 2.48 3.16
C TRP A 82 -2.83 2.86 2.34
N PHE A 83 -1.64 2.42 2.75
CA PHE A 83 -0.39 2.73 2.08
C PHE A 83 -0.38 2.19 0.63
N PHE A 84 -0.75 0.92 0.44
CA PHE A 84 -0.80 0.31 -0.88
C PHE A 84 -1.85 1.00 -1.78
N SER A 85 -3.02 1.32 -1.20
CA SER A 85 -4.10 2.02 -1.91
C SER A 85 -3.66 3.41 -2.36
N ALA A 86 -2.98 4.17 -1.51
CA ALA A 86 -2.52 5.52 -1.85
C ALA A 86 -1.56 5.52 -3.05
N ILE A 87 -0.66 4.52 -3.13
CA ILE A 87 0.27 4.38 -4.26
C ILE A 87 -0.48 3.96 -5.52
N ALA A 88 -1.39 2.98 -5.43
CA ALA A 88 -2.21 2.52 -6.54
C ALA A 88 -3.05 3.65 -7.12
N VAL A 89 -3.76 4.40 -6.27
CA VAL A 89 -4.56 5.56 -6.65
C VAL A 89 -3.68 6.62 -7.30
N ARG A 90 -2.49 6.91 -6.76
CA ARG A 90 -1.62 7.92 -7.36
C ARG A 90 -1.16 7.53 -8.77
N CYS A 91 -0.82 6.25 -8.98
CA CYS A 91 -0.45 5.76 -10.31
C CYS A 91 -1.65 5.84 -11.28
N HIS A 92 -2.83 5.42 -10.82
CA HIS A 92 -4.07 5.49 -11.58
C HIS A 92 -4.42 6.93 -11.98
N THR A 93 -4.37 7.89 -11.04
CA THR A 93 -4.69 9.31 -11.33
C THR A 93 -3.79 9.87 -12.43
N ILE A 94 -2.48 9.61 -12.37
CA ILE A 94 -1.54 10.13 -13.38
C ILE A 94 -1.80 9.49 -14.75
N LEU A 95 -2.03 8.16 -14.78
CA LEU A 95 -2.39 7.48 -16.02
C LEU A 95 -3.71 8.02 -16.58
N TYR A 96 -4.70 8.23 -15.72
CA TYR A 96 -6.00 8.77 -16.10
C TYR A 96 -5.88 10.16 -16.72
N GLU A 97 -5.12 11.06 -16.06
CA GLU A 97 -4.84 12.41 -16.55
C GLU A 97 -4.09 12.44 -17.88
N ARG A 98 -3.31 11.41 -18.21
CA ARG A 98 -2.52 11.35 -19.45
C ARG A 98 -3.26 10.72 -20.63
N TRP A 99 -4.14 9.76 -20.34
CA TRP A 99 -4.77 8.93 -21.36
C TRP A 99 -6.22 9.32 -21.66
N PHE A 100 -6.93 9.90 -20.69
CA PHE A 100 -8.38 10.13 -20.78
C PHE A 100 -8.80 11.58 -20.57
N LYS A 101 -7.88 12.47 -20.18
CA LYS A 101 -8.13 13.91 -19.99
C LYS A 101 -7.21 14.71 -20.89
#